data_AF-A0AAE3GH18-F1
#
_entry.id   AF-A0AAE3GH18-F1
#
_cell.length_a   1.000
_cell.length_b   1.000
_cell.length_c   1.000
_cell.angle_alpha   90.00
_cell.angle_beta   90.00
_cell.angle_gamma   90.00
#
_symmetry.space_group_name_H-M   'P 1'
#
loop_
_entity.id
_entity.type
_entity.pdbx_description
1 polymer ?
#
loop_
_entity_poly.entity_id
_entity_poly.type
_entity_poly.pdbx_seq_one_letter_code
_entity_poly.pdbx_strand_id
1 'polypeptide(L)'
;MQMSEPAEMSHVAKPTAERRRRTTRRRSTPTVTLAEPRGLCWGAERAVRFVERALDLHGSTVYVRREIAHSGELVRHLERLGARFVDSEREIPDGAVCVFSVHGVSPAVRAEAERRSLRVIDATCPLVAGLHQQVSQVAAAGRTVLLIGDAEHEELQGLRGEAPNRTVVVTSVADVADLAIPVDTPLAYLTQTTLSQDQTAEIVEAVRARFTDLVALATDSVCQASQQRENGVKSLSSRCDVVLVVGPADSTETARLLEVAGHAGARAHLVPEGDQVRADWLTGATSVGVTSADTPDSVVDEVLDQLDELGFKHVWVDRTALADIPPLDPGRLPAQSSPAPAQSPAPAPRAAQQPAVPAVPPVVLSAQPTRPVFPGQPALSAK
;
A
#
# COMPACT_ATOMS: atom_id res chain seq x y z
N MET A 1 16.95 -99.37 -5.79
CA MET A 1 18.27 -98.89 -6.26
C MET A 1 18.58 -97.67 -5.42
N GLN A 2 19.56 -97.83 -4.52
CA GLN A 2 20.18 -96.87 -3.59
C GLN A 2 19.26 -96.11 -2.60
N MET A 3 19.25 -96.47 -1.30
CA MET A 3 20.28 -96.16 -0.26
C MET A 3 20.21 -94.65 0.10
N SER A 4 19.97 -94.16 1.33
CA SER A 4 19.96 -94.75 2.66
C SER A 4 19.28 -93.77 3.65
N GLU A 5 18.61 -94.37 4.65
CA GLU A 5 18.27 -93.91 6.02
C GLU A 5 19.34 -93.09 6.79
N PRO A 6 19.14 -92.67 8.06
CA PRO A 6 17.91 -92.28 8.80
C PRO A 6 18.12 -91.12 9.84
N ALA A 7 17.07 -90.85 10.66
CA ALA A 7 17.10 -90.50 12.10
C ALA A 7 17.76 -89.16 12.53
N GLU A 8 17.38 -88.45 13.60
CA GLU A 8 16.48 -88.66 14.74
C GLU A 8 16.22 -87.30 15.43
N MET A 9 15.34 -87.32 16.41
CA MET A 9 14.66 -86.21 17.09
C MET A 9 15.53 -85.33 18.01
N SER A 10 15.11 -84.07 18.22
CA SER A 10 15.05 -83.28 19.47
C SER A 10 14.98 -81.78 19.11
N HIS A 11 14.47 -80.79 19.85
CA HIS A 11 14.03 -80.57 21.22
C HIS A 11 13.05 -79.37 21.23
N VAL A 12 12.21 -79.29 22.26
CA VAL A 12 11.33 -78.16 22.61
C VAL A 12 12.13 -77.00 23.22
N ALA A 13 11.88 -75.74 22.81
CA ALA A 13 11.72 -74.55 23.69
C ALA A 13 11.46 -73.25 22.87
N LYS A 14 10.44 -72.47 23.28
CA LYS A 14 10.23 -71.04 22.90
C LYS A 14 11.32 -70.17 23.55
N PRO A 15 11.76 -69.05 22.93
CA PRO A 15 11.15 -67.73 23.20
C PRO A 15 11.23 -66.79 21.96
N THR A 16 10.77 -65.53 21.85
CA THR A 16 10.63 -64.45 22.82
C THR A 16 9.89 -63.26 22.15
N ALA A 17 9.31 -62.41 22.99
CA ALA A 17 8.73 -61.09 22.73
C ALA A 17 9.26 -60.32 21.49
N GLU A 18 8.35 -60.09 20.55
CA GLU A 18 8.52 -59.16 19.45
C GLU A 18 8.40 -57.72 19.96
N ARG A 19 9.53 -57.19 20.41
CA ARG A 19 9.71 -55.80 20.82
C ARG A 19 9.61 -54.93 19.56
N ARG A 20 8.40 -54.46 19.23
CA ARG A 20 8.14 -53.40 18.25
C ARG A 20 9.17 -52.29 18.45
N ARG A 21 10.10 -52.15 17.51
CA ARG A 21 11.02 -51.02 17.42
C ARG A 21 10.17 -49.76 17.20
N ARG A 22 9.85 -49.04 18.28
CA ARG A 22 9.57 -47.60 18.22
C ARG A 22 10.84 -46.99 17.65
N THR A 23 10.83 -46.70 16.35
CA THR A 23 11.73 -45.71 15.78
C THR A 23 11.44 -44.42 16.55
N THR A 24 12.33 -44.08 17.48
CA THR A 24 12.39 -42.73 18.02
C THR A 24 12.68 -41.83 16.83
N ARG A 25 11.62 -41.25 16.25
CA ARG A 25 11.70 -40.10 15.37
C ARG A 25 12.55 -39.10 16.14
N ARG A 26 13.82 -38.96 15.71
CA ARG A 26 14.76 -37.98 16.24
C ARG A 26 13.97 -36.66 16.22
N ARG A 27 13.61 -36.14 17.40
CA ARG A 27 12.84 -34.89 17.49
C ARG A 27 13.67 -33.87 16.73
N SER A 28 13.19 -33.44 15.57
CA SER A 28 13.76 -32.31 14.87
C SER A 28 13.77 -31.17 15.87
N THR A 29 14.94 -30.58 16.10
CA THR A 29 15.03 -29.41 16.97
C THR A 29 14.09 -28.35 16.38
N PRO A 30 13.18 -27.76 17.17
CA PRO A 30 12.28 -26.74 16.65
C PRO A 30 13.07 -25.58 16.05
N THR A 31 12.72 -25.17 14.84
CA THR A 31 13.42 -24.11 14.11
C THR A 31 12.48 -22.97 13.72
N VAL A 32 13.02 -21.76 13.71
CA VAL A 32 12.43 -20.60 13.04
C VAL A 32 13.09 -20.43 11.68
N THR A 33 12.31 -20.15 10.63
CA THR A 33 12.81 -19.70 9.33
C THR A 33 12.28 -18.29 9.09
N LEU A 34 13.19 -17.32 9.05
CA LEU A 34 12.89 -15.90 8.88
C LEU A 34 13.02 -15.53 7.40
N ALA A 35 11.96 -14.98 6.82
CA ALA A 35 12.00 -14.52 5.43
C ALA A 35 12.94 -13.32 5.24
N GLU A 36 13.65 -13.31 4.12
CA GLU A 36 14.38 -12.14 3.61
C GLU A 36 14.11 -11.98 2.11
N PRO A 37 13.56 -10.83 1.67
CA PRO A 37 13.26 -9.63 2.47
C PRO A 37 11.96 -9.72 3.30
N ARG A 38 11.85 -8.84 4.30
CA ARG A 38 10.69 -8.63 5.19
C ARG A 38 10.72 -7.18 5.72
N GLY A 39 9.73 -6.80 6.52
CA GLY A 39 9.76 -5.52 7.26
C GLY A 39 9.49 -4.31 6.37
N LEU A 40 10.02 -3.15 6.74
CA LEU A 40 9.83 -1.91 5.98
C LEU A 40 10.53 -1.97 4.62
N CYS A 41 9.90 -1.42 3.58
CA CYS A 41 10.58 -1.23 2.30
C CYS A 41 11.43 0.04 2.35
N TRP A 42 12.38 0.16 1.43
CA TRP A 42 13.22 1.34 1.29
C TRP A 42 12.43 2.66 1.22
N GLY A 43 11.27 2.66 0.55
CA GLY A 43 10.40 3.83 0.44
C GLY A 43 9.84 4.26 1.81
N ALA A 44 9.39 3.31 2.61
CA ALA A 44 8.89 3.56 3.97
C ALA A 44 10.00 3.99 4.92
N GLU A 45 11.15 3.31 4.91
CA GLU A 45 12.31 3.69 5.73
C GLU A 45 12.79 5.13 5.42
N ARG A 46 12.85 5.48 4.13
CA ARG A 46 13.19 6.83 3.69
C ARG A 46 12.22 7.87 4.26
N ALA A 47 10.92 7.58 4.23
CA ALA A 47 9.90 8.49 4.71
C ALA A 47 9.95 8.69 6.23
N VAL A 48 10.14 7.61 7.00
CA VAL A 48 10.37 7.69 8.45
C VAL A 48 11.55 8.59 8.77
N ARG A 49 12.70 8.39 8.09
CA ARG A 49 13.89 9.24 8.27
C ARG A 49 13.65 10.70 7.91
N PHE A 50 12.81 10.98 6.91
CA PHE A 50 12.44 12.37 6.60
C PHE A 50 11.64 13.03 7.72
N VAL A 51 10.72 12.30 8.36
CA VAL A 51 9.97 12.82 9.50
C VAL A 51 10.91 13.03 10.69
N GLU A 52 11.73 12.04 11.04
CA GLU A 52 12.72 12.15 12.13
C GLU A 52 13.66 13.35 11.91
N ARG A 53 14.18 13.51 10.70
CA ARG A 53 15.04 14.63 10.36
C ARG A 53 14.31 15.98 10.38
N ALA A 54 13.05 16.01 9.97
CA ALA A 54 12.23 17.22 10.06
C ALA A 54 12.02 17.62 11.53
N LEU A 55 11.80 16.65 12.41
CA LEU A 55 11.66 16.87 13.86
C LEU A 55 12.97 17.39 14.47
N ASP A 56 14.12 16.86 14.06
CA ASP A 56 15.43 17.39 14.49
C ASP A 56 15.61 18.88 14.12
N LEU A 57 15.11 19.29 12.95
CA LEU A 57 15.29 20.64 12.41
C LEU A 57 14.22 21.64 12.88
N HIS A 58 13.01 21.16 13.16
CA HIS A 58 11.83 22.01 13.36
C HIS A 58 11.07 21.73 14.66
N GLY A 59 11.49 20.75 15.46
CA GLY A 59 10.80 20.31 16.67
C GLY A 59 9.40 19.77 16.37
N SER A 60 8.48 19.83 17.34
CA SER A 60 7.10 19.33 17.24
C SER A 60 6.15 20.16 16.35
N THR A 61 6.71 20.96 15.43
CA THR A 61 5.96 21.74 14.43
C THR A 61 5.84 21.02 13.08
N VAL A 62 6.14 19.72 13.07
CA VAL A 62 6.06 18.85 11.90
C VAL A 62 4.71 18.15 11.87
N TYR A 63 3.95 18.42 10.81
CA TYR A 63 2.68 17.76 10.54
C TYR A 63 2.87 16.74 9.43
N VAL A 64 2.28 15.56 9.58
CA VAL A 64 2.26 14.51 8.55
C VAL A 64 0.82 14.39 8.06
N ARG A 65 0.62 14.55 6.75
CA ARG A 65 -0.70 14.41 6.15
C ARG A 65 -1.02 12.92 6.00
N ARG A 66 -2.04 12.48 6.73
CA ARG A 66 -2.42 11.09 6.96
C ARG A 66 -1.24 10.29 7.51
N GLU A 67 -1.35 8.97 7.57
CA GLU A 67 -0.27 8.12 8.07
C GLU A 67 0.96 8.17 7.14
N ILE A 68 2.16 8.13 7.71
CA ILE A 68 3.41 8.19 6.93
C ILE A 68 3.54 6.95 6.00
N ALA A 69 3.04 5.83 6.51
CA ALA A 69 2.84 4.52 5.90
C ALA A 69 1.74 3.83 6.73
N HIS A 70 1.08 2.80 6.19
CA HIS A 70 -0.02 2.06 6.85
C HIS A 70 0.48 1.16 8.01
N SER A 71 1.02 1.79 9.05
CA SER A 71 1.66 1.15 10.19
C SER A 71 1.45 1.95 11.47
N GLY A 72 0.49 1.50 12.29
CA GLY A 72 0.16 2.15 13.57
C GLY A 72 1.35 2.24 14.53
N GLU A 73 2.29 1.29 14.51
CA GLU A 73 3.50 1.39 15.34
C GLU A 73 4.45 2.50 14.85
N LEU A 74 4.62 2.67 13.55
CA LEU A 74 5.40 3.79 13.01
C LEU A 74 4.75 5.13 13.32
N VAL A 75 3.42 5.22 13.21
CA VAL A 75 2.67 6.43 13.59
C VAL A 75 2.93 6.75 15.06
N ARG A 76 2.71 5.80 15.97
CA ARG A 76 2.97 5.98 17.41
C ARG A 76 4.41 6.36 17.71
N HIS A 77 5.38 5.73 17.04
CA HIS A 77 6.80 6.07 17.19
C HIS A 77 7.06 7.54 16.85
N LEU A 78 6.59 8.00 15.70
CA LEU A 78 6.80 9.38 15.24
C LEU A 78 6.02 10.39 16.10
N GLU A 79 4.84 10.04 16.60
CA GLU A 79 4.09 10.85 17.57
C GLU A 79 4.85 11.00 18.89
N ARG A 80 5.48 9.92 19.41
CA ARG A 80 6.34 9.98 20.59
C ARG A 80 7.53 10.91 20.39
N LEU A 81 8.05 11.00 19.16
CA LEU A 81 9.10 11.95 18.77
C LEU A 81 8.57 13.38 18.55
N GLY A 82 7.25 13.59 18.47
CA GLY A 82 6.59 14.88 18.41
C GLY A 82 5.94 15.25 17.08
N ALA A 83 5.86 14.32 16.11
CA ALA A 83 5.09 14.53 14.89
C ALA A 83 3.57 14.61 15.18
N ARG A 84 2.84 15.32 14.32
CA ARG A 84 1.37 15.42 14.39
C ARG A 84 0.73 14.90 13.10
N PHE A 85 0.00 13.82 13.19
CA PHE A 85 -0.74 13.25 12.07
C PHE A 85 -2.10 13.97 11.92
N VAL A 86 -2.47 14.32 10.69
CA VAL A 86 -3.74 15.01 10.38
C VAL A 86 -4.39 14.42 9.14
N ASP A 87 -5.71 14.41 9.04
CA ASP A 87 -6.40 13.79 7.90
C ASP A 87 -6.24 14.61 6.61
N SER A 88 -6.17 15.94 6.75
CA SER A 88 -6.02 16.88 5.65
C SER A 88 -4.94 17.93 5.89
N GLU A 89 -4.27 18.30 4.81
CA GLU A 89 -3.38 19.47 4.72
C GLU A 89 -4.06 20.79 5.12
N ARG A 90 -5.41 20.83 5.16
CA ARG A 90 -6.23 21.97 5.60
C ARG A 90 -6.25 22.20 7.11
N GLU A 91 -5.83 21.21 7.89
CA GLU A 91 -5.78 21.29 9.36
C GLU A 91 -4.43 21.84 9.86
N ILE A 92 -3.41 21.81 9.00
CA ILE A 92 -2.04 22.23 9.31
C ILE A 92 -1.97 23.76 9.43
N PRO A 93 -1.35 24.39 10.43
CA PRO A 93 -1.20 25.85 10.46
C PRO A 93 -0.45 26.40 9.23
N ASP A 94 -0.86 27.55 8.70
CA ASP A 94 -0.18 28.19 7.56
C ASP A 94 1.32 28.40 7.85
N GLY A 95 2.19 28.14 6.87
CA GLY A 95 3.65 28.24 7.04
C GLY A 95 4.33 27.08 7.79
N ALA A 96 3.57 26.15 8.38
CA ALA A 96 4.12 25.01 9.10
C ALA A 96 4.76 23.97 8.17
N VAL A 97 5.51 23.04 8.75
CA VAL A 97 6.09 21.91 8.00
C VAL A 97 5.02 20.87 7.76
N CYS A 98 4.84 20.47 6.50
CA CYS A 98 3.93 19.42 6.10
C CYS A 98 4.72 18.30 5.41
N VAL A 99 4.58 17.07 5.88
CA VAL A 99 5.14 15.88 5.23
C VAL A 99 4.02 15.17 4.47
N PHE A 100 4.21 14.92 3.18
CA PHE A 100 3.35 14.02 2.42
C PHE A 100 3.83 12.57 2.58
N SER A 101 2.90 11.63 2.71
CA SER A 101 3.18 10.20 2.95
C SER A 101 3.82 9.50 1.76
N VAL A 102 4.24 8.24 1.96
CA VAL A 102 4.85 7.41 0.90
C VAL A 102 3.92 7.16 -0.29
N HIS A 103 2.61 7.20 -0.06
CA HIS A 103 1.56 6.90 -1.05
C HIS A 103 1.38 8.03 -2.07
N GLY A 104 1.99 9.19 -1.84
CA GLY A 104 1.81 10.35 -2.69
C GLY A 104 0.48 11.07 -2.50
N VAL A 105 0.36 12.22 -3.16
CA VAL A 105 -0.80 13.10 -3.06
C VAL A 105 -1.15 13.67 -4.43
N SER A 106 -2.43 13.99 -4.63
CA SER A 106 -2.93 14.58 -5.86
C SER A 106 -2.38 16.00 -6.10
N PRO A 107 -2.40 16.50 -7.35
CA PRO A 107 -2.06 17.90 -7.65
C PRO A 107 -2.90 18.91 -6.87
N ALA A 108 -4.16 18.60 -6.55
CA ALA A 108 -5.03 19.48 -5.78
C ALA A 108 -4.53 19.66 -4.34
N VAL A 109 -4.05 18.59 -3.70
CA VAL A 109 -3.44 18.65 -2.36
C VAL A 109 -2.13 19.46 -2.39
N ARG A 110 -1.32 19.28 -3.45
CA ARG A 110 -0.08 20.06 -3.64
C ARG A 110 -0.37 21.55 -3.78
N ALA A 111 -1.35 21.91 -4.60
CA ALA A 111 -1.78 23.29 -4.80
C ALA A 111 -2.35 23.92 -3.52
N GLU A 112 -3.09 23.15 -2.72
CA GLU A 112 -3.60 23.61 -1.43
C GLU A 112 -2.47 23.88 -0.43
N ALA A 113 -1.48 22.98 -0.33
CA ALA A 113 -0.31 23.18 0.51
C ALA A 113 0.49 24.44 0.10
N GLU A 114 0.67 24.66 -1.20
CA GLU A 114 1.32 25.86 -1.74
C GLU A 114 0.52 27.13 -1.41
N ARG A 115 -0.81 27.13 -1.62
CA ARG A 115 -1.70 28.24 -1.30
C ARG A 115 -1.60 28.66 0.16
N ARG A 116 -1.41 27.70 1.06
CA ARG A 116 -1.26 27.89 2.51
C ARG A 116 0.19 28.12 2.95
N SER A 117 1.10 28.28 1.99
CA SER A 117 2.53 28.51 2.22
C SER A 117 3.18 27.44 3.11
N LEU A 118 2.70 26.20 3.07
CA LEU A 118 3.27 25.10 3.85
C LEU A 118 4.68 24.80 3.36
N ARG A 119 5.59 24.52 4.29
CA ARG A 119 6.94 24.03 3.97
C ARG A 119 6.86 22.53 3.76
N VAL A 120 6.63 22.14 2.51
CA VAL A 120 6.38 20.73 2.15
C VAL A 120 7.68 19.93 2.10
N ILE A 121 7.68 18.78 2.76
CA ILE A 121 8.65 17.69 2.61
C ILE A 121 7.90 16.54 1.95
N ASP A 122 8.21 16.27 0.67
CA ASP A 122 7.54 15.20 -0.06
C ASP A 122 8.23 13.85 0.17
N ALA A 123 7.63 13.00 1.01
CA ALA A 123 8.13 11.66 1.30
C ALA A 123 7.57 10.58 0.36
N THR A 124 6.89 10.97 -0.73
CA THR A 124 6.38 10.03 -1.75
C THR A 124 7.50 9.07 -2.19
N CYS A 125 7.16 7.77 -2.24
CA CYS A 125 8.05 6.76 -2.77
C CYS A 125 8.42 7.10 -4.22
N PRO A 126 9.70 7.08 -4.65
CA PRO A 126 10.09 7.43 -6.01
C PRO A 126 9.42 6.58 -7.09
N LEU A 127 9.07 5.32 -6.77
CA LEU A 127 8.27 4.47 -7.66
C LEU A 127 6.88 5.07 -7.87
N VAL A 128 6.21 5.44 -6.78
CA VAL A 128 4.88 6.09 -6.82
C VAL A 128 4.95 7.45 -7.52
N ALA A 129 5.97 8.26 -7.24
CA ALA A 129 6.18 9.54 -7.95
C ALA A 129 6.34 9.34 -9.47
N GLY A 130 7.04 8.28 -9.88
CA GLY A 130 7.15 7.87 -11.29
C GLY A 130 5.81 7.47 -11.91
N LEU A 131 4.92 6.81 -11.16
CA LEU A 131 3.56 6.50 -11.60
C LEU A 131 2.72 7.77 -11.79
N HIS A 132 2.78 8.73 -10.85
CA HIS A 132 2.12 10.03 -10.99
C HIS A 132 2.52 10.75 -12.29
N GLN A 133 3.83 10.80 -12.56
CA GLN A 133 4.35 11.40 -13.78
C GLN A 133 3.85 10.68 -15.04
N GLN A 134 3.84 9.35 -15.05
CA GLN A 134 3.34 8.57 -16.18
C GLN A 134 1.86 8.83 -16.43
N VAL A 135 1.01 8.80 -15.39
CA VAL A 135 -0.42 9.09 -15.50
C VAL A 135 -0.66 10.46 -16.14
N SER A 136 0.02 11.48 -15.64
CA SER A 136 -0.07 12.84 -16.18
C SER A 136 0.31 12.90 -17.68
N GLN A 137 1.41 12.24 -18.05
CA GLN A 137 1.91 12.21 -19.43
C GLN A 137 0.98 11.48 -20.40
N VAL A 138 0.50 10.29 -20.06
CA VAL A 138 -0.39 9.55 -20.96
C VAL A 138 -1.78 10.17 -21.07
N ALA A 139 -2.29 10.76 -19.99
CA ALA A 139 -3.54 11.52 -20.03
C ALA A 139 -3.40 12.76 -20.92
N ALA A 140 -2.28 13.48 -20.84
CA ALA A 140 -1.97 14.61 -21.72
C ALA A 140 -1.82 14.18 -23.20
N ALA A 141 -1.35 12.95 -23.45
CA ALA A 141 -1.30 12.36 -24.78
C ALA A 141 -2.68 11.84 -25.28
N GLY A 142 -3.76 12.07 -24.52
CA GLY A 142 -5.12 11.75 -24.92
C GLY A 142 -5.58 10.32 -24.64
N ARG A 143 -4.77 9.48 -23.97
CA ARG A 143 -5.18 8.16 -23.52
C ARG A 143 -6.01 8.25 -22.24
N THR A 144 -6.95 7.32 -22.08
CA THR A 144 -7.65 7.09 -20.80
C THR A 144 -6.76 6.20 -19.94
N VAL A 145 -6.70 6.47 -18.64
CA VAL A 145 -5.92 5.70 -17.69
C VAL A 145 -6.85 4.77 -16.90
N LEU A 146 -6.56 3.48 -16.94
CA LEU A 146 -7.21 2.44 -16.16
C LEU A 146 -6.32 2.08 -14.96
N LEU A 147 -6.73 2.48 -13.77
CA LEU A 147 -6.09 2.08 -12.53
C LEU A 147 -6.71 0.76 -12.05
N ILE A 148 -5.87 -0.24 -11.79
CA ILE A 148 -6.28 -1.50 -11.18
C ILE A 148 -5.89 -1.42 -9.71
N GLY A 149 -6.86 -1.49 -8.79
CA GLY A 149 -6.63 -1.42 -7.35
C GLY A 149 -7.77 -0.76 -6.58
N ASP A 150 -7.58 -0.61 -5.28
CA ASP A 150 -8.59 -0.07 -4.38
C ASP A 150 -8.78 1.44 -4.61
N ALA A 151 -10.00 1.84 -4.99
CA ALA A 151 -10.34 3.23 -5.26
C ALA A 151 -10.25 4.14 -4.02
N GLU A 152 -10.34 3.57 -2.82
CA GLU A 152 -10.27 4.31 -1.56
C GLU A 152 -8.85 4.41 -0.99
N HIS A 153 -7.91 3.60 -1.49
CA HIS A 153 -6.52 3.65 -1.06
C HIS A 153 -5.81 4.93 -1.54
N GLU A 154 -4.98 5.52 -0.68
CA GLU A 154 -4.43 6.87 -0.87
C GLU A 154 -3.61 7.00 -2.16
N GLU A 155 -2.86 5.94 -2.49
CA GLU A 155 -2.09 5.84 -3.73
C GLU A 155 -2.98 6.04 -4.97
N LEU A 156 -4.14 5.37 -5.04
CA LEU A 156 -5.06 5.52 -6.17
C LEU A 156 -5.79 6.86 -6.12
N GLN A 157 -6.12 7.38 -4.93
CA GLN A 157 -6.70 8.72 -4.80
C GLN A 157 -5.73 9.78 -5.35
N GLY A 158 -4.44 9.63 -5.07
CA GLY A 158 -3.35 10.46 -5.60
C GLY A 158 -3.26 10.37 -7.13
N LEU A 159 -3.13 9.15 -7.67
CA LEU A 159 -2.99 8.89 -9.10
C LEU A 159 -4.22 9.32 -9.91
N ARG A 160 -5.44 9.04 -9.42
CA ARG A 160 -6.69 9.51 -10.04
C ARG A 160 -6.73 11.03 -10.11
N GLY A 161 -6.17 11.71 -9.11
CA GLY A 161 -6.08 13.17 -9.05
C GLY A 161 -5.20 13.81 -10.12
N GLU A 162 -4.26 13.07 -10.73
CA GLU A 162 -3.43 13.57 -11.83
C GLU A 162 -4.25 13.82 -13.10
N ALA A 163 -5.29 13.02 -13.34
CA ALA A 163 -6.11 13.10 -14.55
C ALA A 163 -7.57 12.70 -14.29
N PRO A 164 -8.32 13.40 -13.42
CA PRO A 164 -9.62 12.94 -12.92
C PRO A 164 -10.66 12.68 -14.01
N ASN A 165 -10.61 13.42 -15.13
CA ASN A 165 -11.56 13.28 -16.25
C ASN A 165 -11.17 12.19 -17.27
N ARG A 166 -10.00 11.59 -17.12
CA ARG A 166 -9.49 10.47 -17.95
C ARG A 166 -9.10 9.27 -17.08
N THR A 167 -9.51 9.36 -15.81
CA THR A 167 -9.38 8.48 -14.67
C THR A 167 -10.42 7.36 -14.53
N VAL A 168 -10.16 6.07 -14.75
CA VAL A 168 -11.09 5.00 -14.31
C VAL A 168 -10.40 4.00 -13.41
N VAL A 169 -11.13 3.42 -12.45
CA VAL A 169 -10.60 2.47 -11.47
C VAL A 169 -11.40 1.18 -11.54
N VAL A 170 -10.71 0.04 -11.47
CA VAL A 170 -11.30 -1.30 -11.37
C VAL A 170 -10.59 -2.10 -10.28
N THR A 171 -11.33 -2.96 -9.60
CA THR A 171 -10.83 -3.84 -8.53
C THR A 171 -10.96 -5.32 -8.87
N SER A 172 -11.74 -5.66 -9.91
CA SER A 172 -12.07 -7.05 -10.24
C SER A 172 -12.25 -7.29 -11.74
N VAL A 173 -12.22 -8.57 -12.14
CA VAL A 173 -12.57 -8.99 -13.51
C VAL A 173 -14.01 -8.61 -13.87
N ALA A 174 -14.93 -8.63 -12.90
CA ALA A 174 -16.31 -8.21 -13.10
C ALA A 174 -16.40 -6.70 -13.40
N ASP A 175 -15.66 -5.87 -12.67
CA ASP A 175 -15.59 -4.43 -12.94
C ASP A 175 -15.08 -4.16 -14.36
N VAL A 176 -14.07 -4.91 -14.81
CA VAL A 176 -13.56 -4.83 -16.19
C VAL A 176 -14.65 -5.18 -17.19
N ALA A 177 -15.54 -6.14 -16.91
CA ALA A 177 -16.67 -6.51 -17.76
C ALA A 177 -17.79 -5.44 -17.77
N ASP A 178 -17.94 -4.70 -16.68
CA ASP A 178 -18.99 -3.68 -16.53
C ASP A 178 -18.55 -2.27 -17.00
N LEU A 179 -17.26 -2.08 -17.33
CA LEU A 179 -16.76 -0.80 -17.83
C LEU A 179 -17.55 -0.31 -19.07
N ALA A 180 -18.13 0.88 -18.97
CA ALA A 180 -18.79 1.56 -20.09
C ALA A 180 -17.78 2.26 -21.02
N ILE A 181 -16.76 1.53 -21.48
CA ILE A 181 -15.67 2.04 -22.34
C ILE A 181 -15.64 1.22 -23.64
N PRO A 182 -15.65 1.87 -24.83
CA PRO A 182 -15.47 1.20 -26.11
C PRO A 182 -14.16 0.41 -26.18
N VAL A 183 -14.18 -0.76 -26.83
CA VAL A 183 -13.04 -1.69 -26.92
C VAL A 183 -11.82 -1.10 -27.62
N ASP A 184 -12.02 -0.11 -28.49
CA ASP A 184 -11.02 0.60 -29.28
C ASP A 184 -10.52 1.91 -28.62
N THR A 185 -10.98 2.20 -27.40
CA THR A 185 -10.52 3.37 -26.65
C THR A 185 -9.01 3.27 -26.40
N PRO A 186 -8.21 4.31 -26.73
CA PRO A 186 -6.79 4.34 -26.40
C PRO A 186 -6.60 4.35 -24.88
N LEU A 187 -6.19 3.21 -24.33
CA LEU A 187 -6.03 2.99 -22.90
C LEU A 187 -4.56 2.84 -22.53
N ALA A 188 -4.24 3.30 -21.33
CA ALA A 188 -3.05 2.94 -20.60
C ALA A 188 -3.50 2.36 -19.26
N TYR A 189 -2.91 1.25 -18.80
CA TYR A 189 -3.25 0.71 -17.49
C TYR A 189 -2.05 0.72 -16.55
N LEU A 190 -2.32 0.86 -15.25
CA LEU A 190 -1.35 0.66 -14.18
C LEU A 190 -2.07 -0.01 -12.99
N THR A 191 -1.32 -0.64 -12.13
CA THR A 191 -1.81 -1.33 -10.94
C THR A 191 -1.30 -0.61 -9.70
N GLN A 192 -2.08 -0.66 -8.63
CA GLN A 192 -1.62 -0.27 -7.31
C GLN A 192 -0.40 -1.12 -6.91
N THR A 193 0.57 -0.48 -6.27
CA THR A 193 1.89 -1.08 -6.02
C THR A 193 1.86 -2.24 -5.04
N THR A 194 0.80 -2.34 -4.23
CA THR A 194 0.62 -3.30 -3.14
C THR A 194 -0.46 -4.37 -3.41
N LEU A 195 -0.89 -4.58 -4.66
CA LEU A 195 -1.86 -5.64 -5.05
C LEU A 195 -1.26 -7.01 -5.34
N SER A 196 -1.96 -8.09 -4.96
CA SER A 196 -1.58 -9.50 -5.21
C SER A 196 -1.12 -9.72 -6.63
N GLN A 197 0.07 -10.32 -6.82
CA GLN A 197 0.57 -10.55 -8.18
C GLN A 197 -0.38 -11.48 -8.93
N ASP A 198 -0.87 -12.52 -8.25
CA ASP A 198 -1.74 -13.53 -8.84
C ASP A 198 -3.12 -12.93 -9.16
N GLN A 199 -3.74 -12.21 -8.22
CA GLN A 199 -5.05 -11.56 -8.47
C GLN A 199 -4.93 -10.46 -9.54
N THR A 200 -3.85 -9.69 -9.52
CA THR A 200 -3.61 -8.63 -10.52
C THR A 200 -3.43 -9.22 -11.90
N ALA A 201 -2.77 -10.38 -12.03
CA ALA A 201 -2.60 -11.06 -13.30
C ALA A 201 -3.96 -11.40 -13.93
N GLU A 202 -4.92 -11.93 -13.16
CA GLU A 202 -6.26 -12.25 -13.65
C GLU A 202 -7.01 -11.01 -14.19
N ILE A 203 -6.93 -9.89 -13.47
CA ILE A 203 -7.57 -8.63 -13.90
C ILE A 203 -6.88 -8.10 -15.17
N VAL A 204 -5.54 -8.12 -15.21
CA VAL A 204 -4.76 -7.67 -16.37
C VAL A 204 -5.06 -8.53 -17.60
N GLU A 205 -5.20 -9.84 -17.45
CA GLU A 205 -5.61 -10.74 -18.54
C GLU A 205 -7.01 -10.38 -19.06
N ALA A 206 -7.98 -10.11 -18.18
CA ALA A 206 -9.30 -9.66 -18.56
C ALA A 206 -9.27 -8.32 -19.32
N VAL A 207 -8.45 -7.36 -18.88
CA VAL A 207 -8.27 -6.06 -19.56
C VAL A 207 -7.66 -6.27 -20.94
N ARG A 208 -6.60 -7.09 -21.05
CA ARG A 208 -5.92 -7.40 -22.33
C ARG A 208 -6.82 -8.14 -23.30
N ALA A 209 -7.70 -9.00 -22.81
CA ALA A 209 -8.66 -9.72 -23.64
C ALA A 209 -9.77 -8.80 -24.20
N ARG A 210 -10.09 -7.71 -23.48
CA ARG A 210 -11.20 -6.82 -23.80
C ARG A 210 -10.82 -5.65 -24.72
N PHE A 211 -9.66 -5.02 -24.51
CA PHE A 211 -9.31 -3.76 -25.17
C PHE A 211 -8.20 -3.92 -26.22
N THR A 212 -8.37 -3.27 -27.38
CA THR A 212 -7.48 -3.46 -28.54
C THR A 212 -6.33 -2.45 -28.64
N ASP A 213 -6.48 -1.24 -28.08
CA ASP A 213 -5.42 -0.22 -27.98
C ASP A 213 -5.05 0.00 -26.51
N LEU A 214 -4.24 -0.93 -25.99
CA LEU A 214 -3.84 -0.97 -24.59
C LEU A 214 -2.32 -0.87 -24.44
N VAL A 215 -1.86 0.04 -23.58
CA VAL A 215 -0.46 0.17 -23.18
C VAL A 215 -0.33 -0.10 -21.68
N ALA A 216 0.63 -0.95 -21.30
CA ALA A 216 1.00 -1.11 -19.90
C ALA A 216 1.93 0.04 -19.48
N LEU A 217 1.59 0.74 -18.40
CA LEU A 217 2.47 1.73 -17.76
C LEU A 217 3.28 1.03 -16.68
N ALA A 218 4.62 1.17 -16.75
CA ALA A 218 5.59 0.39 -15.98
C ALA A 218 5.36 -1.13 -16.11
N THR A 219 6.34 -1.87 -16.63
CA THR A 219 6.24 -3.34 -16.65
C THR A 219 6.09 -3.83 -15.20
N ASP A 220 4.91 -4.36 -14.88
CA ASP A 220 4.48 -4.88 -13.58
C ASP A 220 4.56 -3.86 -12.42
N SER A 221 3.59 -2.95 -12.35
CA SER A 221 3.49 -1.88 -11.36
C SER A 221 3.36 -2.32 -9.89
N VAL A 222 3.14 -3.61 -9.62
CA VAL A 222 3.34 -4.17 -8.27
C VAL A 222 4.82 -4.02 -7.91
N CYS A 223 5.11 -3.34 -6.80
CA CYS A 223 6.50 -3.04 -6.50
C CYS A 223 7.29 -4.31 -6.16
N GLN A 224 8.58 -4.29 -6.50
CA GLN A 224 9.48 -5.41 -6.27
C GLN A 224 9.52 -5.84 -4.79
N ALA A 225 9.42 -4.89 -3.86
CA ALA A 225 9.42 -5.21 -2.43
C ALA A 225 8.24 -6.11 -2.04
N SER A 226 7.03 -5.77 -2.48
CA SER A 226 5.83 -6.58 -2.23
C SER A 226 5.92 -7.95 -2.89
N GLN A 227 6.38 -8.02 -4.15
CA GLN A 227 6.60 -9.29 -4.84
C GLN A 227 7.61 -10.19 -4.11
N GLN A 228 8.72 -9.62 -3.65
CA GLN A 228 9.74 -10.39 -2.94
C GLN A 228 9.23 -10.92 -1.60
N ARG A 229 8.41 -10.16 -0.86
CA ARG A 229 7.78 -10.64 0.38
C ARG A 229 6.78 -11.76 0.10
N GLU A 230 5.98 -11.67 -0.96
CA GLU A 230 5.10 -12.77 -1.37
C GLU A 230 5.88 -14.04 -1.71
N ASN A 231 6.99 -13.91 -2.44
CA ASN A 231 7.86 -15.05 -2.72
C ASN A 231 8.46 -15.65 -1.44
N GLY A 232 8.84 -14.80 -0.48
CA GLY A 232 9.21 -15.20 0.87
C GLY A 232 8.12 -16.03 1.55
N VAL A 233 6.88 -15.54 1.56
CA VAL A 233 5.73 -16.25 2.14
C VAL A 233 5.46 -17.57 1.43
N LYS A 234 5.49 -17.61 0.09
CA LYS A 234 5.31 -18.83 -0.70
C LYS A 234 6.40 -19.87 -0.36
N SER A 235 7.65 -19.43 -0.19
CA SER A 235 8.75 -20.29 0.26
C SER A 235 8.51 -20.85 1.66
N LEU A 236 8.21 -19.98 2.63
CA LEU A 236 7.91 -20.37 4.02
C LEU A 236 6.74 -21.36 4.09
N SER A 237 5.68 -21.10 3.33
CA SER A 237 4.47 -21.93 3.30
C SER A 237 4.74 -23.37 2.87
N SER A 238 5.75 -23.59 2.01
CA SER A 238 6.15 -24.92 1.55
C SER A 238 7.09 -25.67 2.51
N ARG A 239 7.66 -24.99 3.50
CA ARG A 239 8.78 -25.48 4.34
C ARG A 239 8.49 -25.46 5.84
N CYS A 240 7.48 -24.70 6.27
CA CYS A 240 7.17 -24.47 7.67
C CYS A 240 5.79 -25.07 8.04
N ASP A 241 5.70 -25.63 9.25
CA ASP A 241 4.43 -26.17 9.78
C ASP A 241 3.43 -25.04 10.13
N VAL A 242 3.96 -23.85 10.44
CA VAL A 242 3.22 -22.62 10.77
C VAL A 242 3.91 -21.44 10.10
N VAL A 243 3.15 -20.46 9.60
CA VAL A 243 3.67 -19.17 9.16
C VAL A 243 3.08 -18.06 10.02
N LEU A 244 3.92 -17.24 10.63
CA LEU A 244 3.53 -16.04 11.34
C LEU A 244 3.80 -14.83 10.43
N VAL A 245 2.75 -14.06 10.17
CA VAL A 245 2.82 -12.80 9.43
C VAL A 245 2.70 -11.66 10.43
N VAL A 246 3.79 -10.94 10.65
CA VAL A 246 3.86 -9.85 11.62
C VAL A 246 3.51 -8.53 10.95
N GLY A 247 2.55 -7.82 11.51
CA GLY A 247 2.20 -6.47 11.09
C GLY A 247 0.77 -6.06 11.42
N PRO A 248 0.40 -4.79 11.19
CA PRO A 248 -0.90 -4.24 11.56
C PRO A 248 -2.06 -4.99 10.90
N ALA A 249 -3.16 -5.18 11.63
CA ALA A 249 -4.33 -5.90 11.15
C ALA A 249 -5.09 -5.17 10.02
N ASP A 250 -4.92 -3.86 9.92
CA ASP A 250 -5.48 -2.97 8.92
C ASP A 250 -4.54 -2.71 7.73
N SER A 251 -3.32 -3.27 7.73
CA SER A 251 -2.41 -3.16 6.58
C SER A 251 -2.87 -4.08 5.44
N THR A 252 -3.04 -3.49 4.26
CA THR A 252 -3.35 -4.22 3.01
C THR A 252 -2.25 -5.23 2.67
N GLU A 253 -0.98 -4.88 2.89
CA GLU A 253 0.14 -5.81 2.60
C GLU A 253 0.15 -6.97 3.61
N THR A 254 -0.08 -6.72 4.90
CA THR A 254 -0.20 -7.78 5.91
C THR A 254 -1.33 -8.75 5.59
N ALA A 255 -2.53 -8.24 5.31
CA ALA A 255 -3.70 -9.05 4.95
C ALA A 255 -3.43 -9.92 3.72
N ARG A 256 -2.75 -9.35 2.73
CA ARG A 256 -2.34 -10.06 1.51
C ARG A 256 -1.31 -11.15 1.76
N LEU A 257 -0.27 -10.92 2.57
CA LEU A 257 0.71 -11.95 2.92
C LEU A 257 0.03 -13.14 3.64
N LEU A 258 -0.98 -12.88 4.48
CA LEU A 258 -1.80 -13.93 5.07
C LEU A 258 -2.61 -14.72 4.04
N GLU A 259 -3.26 -14.02 3.10
CA GLU A 259 -4.01 -14.66 2.02
C GLU A 259 -3.11 -15.56 1.17
N VAL A 260 -1.92 -15.07 0.77
CA VAL A 260 -0.92 -15.83 0.01
C VAL A 260 -0.49 -17.09 0.76
N ALA A 261 -0.24 -16.98 2.08
CA ALA A 261 0.10 -18.14 2.89
C ALA A 261 -1.05 -19.17 2.96
N GLY A 262 -2.29 -18.68 3.12
CA GLY A 262 -3.49 -19.51 3.13
C GLY A 262 -3.73 -20.24 1.81
N HIS A 263 -3.57 -19.56 0.68
CA HIS A 263 -3.67 -20.15 -0.67
C HIS A 263 -2.58 -21.19 -0.94
N ALA A 264 -1.38 -20.99 -0.38
CA ALA A 264 -0.32 -22.00 -0.41
C ALA A 264 -0.58 -23.19 0.53
N GLY A 265 -1.69 -23.19 1.29
CA GLY A 265 -2.09 -24.27 2.19
C GLY A 265 -1.40 -24.25 3.56
N ALA A 266 -0.71 -23.16 3.90
CA ALA A 266 -0.03 -23.03 5.19
C ALA A 266 -1.00 -22.74 6.33
N ARG A 267 -0.68 -23.23 7.53
CA ARG A 267 -1.31 -22.76 8.76
C ARG A 267 -0.70 -21.39 9.12
N ALA A 268 -1.35 -20.33 8.63
CA ALA A 268 -0.88 -18.96 8.78
C ALA A 268 -1.63 -18.20 9.90
N HIS A 269 -0.90 -17.38 10.66
CA HIS A 269 -1.47 -16.54 11.73
C HIS A 269 -0.94 -15.11 11.63
N LEU A 270 -1.83 -14.15 11.85
CA LEU A 270 -1.51 -12.74 12.00
C LEU A 270 -0.95 -12.49 13.40
N VAL A 271 0.16 -11.76 13.49
CA VAL A 271 0.73 -11.24 14.73
C VAL A 271 0.71 -9.70 14.65
N PRO A 272 -0.34 -9.04 15.19
CA PRO A 272 -0.48 -7.58 15.09
C PRO A 272 0.64 -6.80 15.80
N GLU A 273 1.08 -7.30 16.95
CA GLU A 273 2.09 -6.69 17.81
C GLU A 273 3.08 -7.76 18.30
N GLY A 274 4.30 -7.33 18.60
CA GLY A 274 5.44 -8.24 18.82
C GLY A 274 5.30 -9.13 20.05
N ASP A 275 4.40 -8.81 20.98
CA ASP A 275 4.08 -9.54 22.20
C ASP A 275 2.86 -10.49 22.06
N GLN A 276 2.31 -10.68 20.86
CA GLN A 276 1.04 -11.40 20.64
C GLN A 276 1.17 -12.81 20.02
N VAL A 277 2.29 -13.51 20.23
CA VAL A 277 2.44 -14.90 19.76
C VAL A 277 1.68 -15.84 20.69
N ARG A 278 0.73 -16.61 20.14
CA ARG A 278 -0.05 -17.56 20.95
C ARG A 278 0.52 -18.98 20.85
N ALA A 279 0.77 -19.60 22.01
CA ALA A 279 1.33 -20.95 22.09
C ALA A 279 0.45 -22.03 21.44
N ASP A 280 -0.88 -21.85 21.43
CA ASP A 280 -1.80 -22.80 20.80
C ASP A 280 -1.61 -22.88 19.28
N TRP A 281 -1.24 -21.77 18.64
CA TRP A 281 -0.87 -21.71 17.23
C TRP A 281 0.34 -22.59 16.89
N LEU A 282 1.22 -22.87 17.86
CA LEU A 282 2.45 -23.62 17.62
C LEU A 282 2.30 -25.12 17.96
N THR A 283 1.13 -25.56 18.41
CA THR A 283 0.88 -26.94 18.80
C THR A 283 1.25 -27.90 17.66
N GLY A 284 2.14 -28.85 17.94
CA GLY A 284 2.61 -29.86 16.98
C GLY A 284 3.60 -29.37 15.92
N ALA A 285 3.91 -28.08 15.88
CA ALA A 285 4.88 -27.51 14.94
C ALA A 285 6.32 -27.83 15.37
N THR A 286 7.16 -28.14 14.38
CA THR A 286 8.62 -28.26 14.52
C THR A 286 9.35 -27.23 13.67
N SER A 287 8.66 -26.56 12.74
CA SER A 287 9.19 -25.43 11.98
C SER A 287 8.17 -24.28 11.95
N VAL A 288 8.63 -23.07 12.25
CA VAL A 288 7.83 -21.83 12.18
C VAL A 288 8.48 -20.90 11.19
N GLY A 289 7.73 -20.45 10.19
CA GLY A 289 8.12 -19.39 9.29
C GLY A 289 7.72 -18.04 9.88
N VAL A 290 8.59 -17.04 9.81
CA VAL A 290 8.28 -15.66 10.25
C VAL A 290 8.57 -14.72 9.11
N THR A 291 7.61 -13.83 8.82
CA THR A 291 7.73 -12.75 7.85
C THR A 291 7.00 -11.52 8.39
N SER A 292 7.21 -10.37 7.77
CA SER A 292 6.52 -9.14 8.15
C SER A 292 6.29 -8.20 6.98
N ALA A 293 5.26 -7.37 7.08
CA ALA A 293 4.93 -6.29 6.16
C ALA A 293 4.83 -4.96 6.91
N ASP A 294 5.38 -3.89 6.34
CA ASP A 294 5.27 -2.52 6.87
C ASP A 294 5.58 -2.36 8.38
N THR A 295 6.45 -3.23 8.89
CA THR A 295 6.71 -3.37 10.32
C THR A 295 8.20 -3.21 10.62
N PRO A 296 8.58 -2.44 11.65
CA PRO A 296 9.98 -2.34 12.10
C PRO A 296 10.57 -3.68 12.52
N ASP A 297 11.88 -3.86 12.32
CA ASP A 297 12.59 -5.09 12.73
C ASP A 297 12.48 -5.37 14.24
N SER A 298 12.36 -4.33 15.08
CA SER A 298 12.19 -4.49 16.53
C SER A 298 10.96 -5.31 16.91
N VAL A 299 9.85 -5.19 16.17
CA VAL A 299 8.63 -5.97 16.41
C VAL A 299 8.83 -7.43 16.00
N VAL A 300 9.63 -7.66 14.95
CA VAL A 300 10.01 -9.02 14.53
C VAL A 300 10.92 -9.64 15.58
N ASP A 301 11.86 -8.88 16.15
CA ASP A 301 12.73 -9.34 17.23
C ASP A 301 11.92 -9.77 18.47
N GLU A 302 10.90 -9.01 18.86
CA GLU A 302 9.98 -9.37 19.95
C GLU A 302 9.25 -10.72 19.68
N VAL A 303 8.83 -10.96 18.43
CA VAL A 303 8.26 -12.25 18.02
C VAL A 303 9.28 -13.39 18.11
N LEU A 304 10.53 -13.12 17.71
CA LEU A 304 11.61 -14.11 17.81
C LEU A 304 11.95 -14.45 19.27
N ASP A 305 11.93 -13.46 20.16
CA ASP A 305 12.14 -13.65 21.60
C ASP A 305 11.05 -14.55 22.21
N GLN A 306 9.78 -14.30 21.88
CA GLN A 306 8.70 -15.20 22.31
C GLN A 306 8.83 -16.62 21.75
N LEU A 307 9.27 -16.76 20.50
CA LEU A 307 9.52 -18.07 19.90
C LEU A 307 10.68 -18.80 20.60
N ASP A 308 11.72 -18.09 21.04
CA ASP A 308 12.81 -18.66 21.83
C ASP A 308 12.32 -19.18 23.19
N GLU A 309 11.47 -18.40 23.88
CA GLU A 309 10.83 -18.80 25.14
C GLU A 309 9.97 -20.05 24.98
N LEU A 310 9.31 -20.19 23.82
CA LEU A 310 8.50 -21.36 23.44
C LEU A 310 9.33 -22.54 22.90
N GLY A 311 10.66 -22.40 22.82
CA GLY A 311 11.59 -23.48 22.50
C GLY A 311 12.07 -23.55 21.05
N PHE A 312 11.74 -22.56 20.21
CA PHE A 312 12.21 -22.45 18.82
C PHE A 312 13.53 -21.66 18.74
N LYS A 313 14.60 -22.24 19.31
CA LYS A 313 15.87 -21.54 19.54
C LYS A 313 16.78 -21.37 18.31
N HIS A 314 16.45 -22.03 17.20
CA HIS A 314 17.30 -22.08 16.01
C HIS A 314 16.67 -21.29 14.87
N VAL A 315 17.20 -20.09 14.61
CA VAL A 315 16.75 -19.21 13.53
C VAL A 315 17.60 -19.41 12.28
N TRP A 316 16.94 -19.65 11.15
CA TRP A 316 17.52 -19.66 9.81
C TRP A 316 16.96 -18.50 9.02
N VAL A 317 17.74 -17.94 8.11
CA VAL A 317 17.26 -16.89 7.21
C VAL A 317 17.06 -17.47 5.82
N ASP A 318 15.87 -17.30 5.27
CA ASP A 318 15.50 -17.73 3.92
C ASP A 318 15.52 -16.54 2.96
N ARG A 319 16.64 -16.41 2.25
CA ARG A 319 16.86 -15.37 1.24
C ARG A 319 16.26 -15.78 -0.09
N THR A 320 15.12 -15.20 -0.42
CA THR A 320 14.44 -15.45 -1.69
C THR A 320 14.86 -14.47 -2.80
N ALA A 321 15.46 -13.34 -2.42
CA ALA A 321 16.01 -12.37 -3.36
C ALA A 321 17.22 -11.64 -2.78
N LEU A 322 18.10 -11.16 -3.67
CA LEU A 322 19.13 -10.17 -3.35
C LEU A 322 18.54 -8.80 -3.69
N ALA A 323 18.35 -7.95 -2.69
CA ALA A 323 17.87 -6.60 -2.91
C ALA A 323 19.08 -5.68 -3.14
N ASP A 324 19.23 -5.15 -4.36
CA ASP A 324 20.16 -4.05 -4.64
C ASP A 324 19.48 -2.74 -4.24
N ILE A 325 19.49 -2.46 -2.93
CA ILE A 325 18.84 -1.30 -2.34
C ILE A 325 19.85 -0.17 -2.25
N PRO A 326 19.59 1.00 -2.87
CA PRO A 326 20.49 2.13 -2.76
C PRO A 326 20.59 2.58 -1.29
N PRO A 327 21.78 2.98 -0.81
CA PRO A 327 21.94 3.44 0.55
C PRO A 327 21.05 4.65 0.80
N LEU A 328 20.38 4.67 1.96
CA LEU A 328 19.65 5.84 2.42
C LEU A 328 20.67 6.91 2.83
N ASP A 329 20.56 8.13 2.27
CA ASP A 329 21.30 9.29 2.77
C ASP A 329 20.58 9.85 4.00
N PRO A 330 21.13 9.70 5.23
CA PRO A 330 20.44 10.10 6.46
C PRO A 330 20.36 11.62 6.64
N GLY A 331 21.11 12.41 5.88
CA GLY A 331 21.23 13.86 6.12
C GLY A 331 20.35 14.74 5.24
N ARG A 332 19.89 14.23 4.09
CA ARG A 332 19.30 15.05 3.03
C ARG A 332 17.79 14.90 2.97
N LEU A 333 17.08 15.90 3.49
CA LEU A 333 15.68 16.10 3.15
C LEU A 333 15.53 16.38 1.64
N PRO A 334 14.42 15.97 1.01
CA PRO A 334 14.10 16.42 -0.33
C PRO A 334 14.00 17.95 -0.33
N ALA A 335 14.18 18.56 -1.51
CA ALA A 335 14.07 20.00 -1.63
C ALA A 335 12.73 20.47 -1.05
N GLN A 336 12.79 21.26 0.03
CA GLN A 336 11.60 21.87 0.58
C GLN A 336 11.12 22.90 -0.44
N SER A 337 9.88 22.80 -0.88
CA SER A 337 9.26 23.93 -1.57
C SER A 337 9.06 25.02 -0.52
N SER A 338 10.00 25.96 -0.44
CA SER A 338 9.79 27.19 0.31
C SER A 338 8.70 27.99 -0.38
N PRO A 339 7.77 28.61 0.36
CA PRO A 339 6.90 29.59 -0.24
C PRO A 339 7.79 30.65 -0.91
N ALA A 340 7.46 31.03 -2.14
CA ALA A 340 8.06 32.20 -2.75
C ALA A 340 7.92 33.36 -1.75
N PRO A 341 8.97 34.17 -1.51
CA PRO A 341 8.85 35.30 -0.60
C PRO A 341 7.62 36.09 -1.03
N ALA A 342 6.71 36.33 -0.08
CA ALA A 342 5.52 37.10 -0.33
C ALA A 342 5.96 38.36 -1.07
N GLN A 343 5.60 38.46 -2.36
CA GLN A 343 5.83 39.68 -3.08
C GLN A 343 5.07 40.73 -2.29
N SER A 344 5.80 41.71 -1.75
CA SER A 344 5.19 42.88 -1.14
C SER A 344 4.06 43.31 -2.07
N PRO A 345 2.84 43.57 -1.55
CA PRO A 345 1.75 44.01 -2.39
C PRO A 345 2.30 45.15 -3.24
N ALA A 346 2.19 45.01 -4.57
CA ALA A 346 2.65 46.04 -5.48
C ALA A 346 2.12 47.37 -4.95
N PRO A 347 2.97 48.42 -4.85
CA PRO A 347 2.52 49.71 -4.34
C PRO A 347 1.26 50.07 -5.13
N ALA A 348 0.19 50.41 -4.40
CA ALA A 348 -1.08 50.80 -5.00
C ALA A 348 -0.77 51.75 -6.16
N PRO A 349 -1.36 51.52 -7.37
CA PRO A 349 -1.08 52.35 -8.51
C PRO A 349 -1.30 53.80 -8.08
N ARG A 350 -0.26 54.63 -8.23
CA ARG A 350 -0.38 56.07 -8.06
C ARG A 350 -1.61 56.49 -8.85
N ALA A 351 -2.56 57.14 -8.19
CA ALA A 351 -3.78 57.64 -8.81
C ALA A 351 -3.42 58.40 -10.09
N ALA A 352 -3.60 57.74 -11.23
CA ALA A 352 -3.59 58.41 -12.50
C ALA A 352 -4.79 59.35 -12.48
N GLN A 353 -4.54 60.65 -12.66
CA GLN A 353 -5.60 61.60 -12.93
C GLN A 353 -6.41 61.07 -14.10
N GLN A 354 -7.67 60.72 -13.84
CA GLN A 354 -8.60 60.30 -14.87
C GLN A 354 -8.79 61.45 -15.86
N PRO A 355 -8.66 61.21 -17.18
CA PRO A 355 -9.17 62.18 -18.14
C PRO A 355 -10.69 62.24 -18.01
N ALA A 356 -11.25 63.46 -18.02
CA ALA A 356 -12.67 63.71 -17.88
C ALA A 356 -13.48 62.94 -18.94
N VAL A 357 -14.48 62.18 -18.48
CA VAL A 357 -15.48 61.51 -19.32
C VAL A 357 -16.50 62.57 -19.78
N PRO A 358 -16.82 62.69 -21.07
CA PRO A 358 -17.86 63.60 -21.52
C PRO A 358 -19.24 63.09 -21.10
N ALA A 359 -20.08 64.01 -20.61
CA ALA A 359 -21.43 63.71 -20.12
C ALA A 359 -22.33 63.16 -21.24
N VAL A 360 -23.00 62.03 -20.95
CA VAL A 360 -24.07 61.46 -21.77
C VAL A 360 -25.40 62.14 -21.39
N PRO A 361 -26.21 62.63 -22.34
CA PRO A 361 -27.49 63.26 -22.03
C PRO A 361 -28.55 62.20 -21.61
N PRO A 362 -29.55 62.58 -20.80
CA PRO A 362 -30.53 61.65 -20.25
C PRO A 362 -31.50 61.13 -21.33
N VAL A 363 -31.68 59.81 -21.35
CA VAL A 363 -32.71 59.12 -22.13
C VAL A 363 -34.05 59.21 -21.41
N VAL A 364 -35.05 59.79 -22.07
CA VAL A 364 -36.44 59.86 -21.61
C VAL A 364 -37.11 58.52 -21.91
N LEU A 365 -37.43 57.74 -20.87
CA LEU A 365 -38.25 56.53 -20.97
C LEU A 365 -39.74 56.89 -20.89
N SER A 366 -40.44 56.77 -22.02
CA SER A 366 -41.90 56.85 -22.08
C SER A 366 -42.49 55.50 -21.66
N ALA A 367 -43.34 55.51 -20.64
CA ALA A 367 -44.04 54.34 -20.13
C ALA A 367 -45.31 54.06 -20.95
N GLN A 368 -45.46 52.83 -21.45
CA GLN A 368 -46.77 52.27 -21.80
C GLN A 368 -46.97 50.94 -21.05
N PRO A 369 -48.16 50.69 -20.48
CA PRO A 369 -48.41 49.48 -19.70
C PRO A 369 -48.89 48.34 -20.59
N THR A 370 -48.19 47.20 -20.58
CA THR A 370 -48.71 45.93 -21.09
C THR A 370 -49.21 45.07 -19.93
N ARG A 371 -50.48 44.65 -20.01
CA ARG A 371 -51.13 43.71 -19.08
C ARG A 371 -50.57 42.29 -19.25
N PRO A 372 -50.41 41.50 -18.18
CA PRO A 372 -50.02 40.10 -18.27
C PRO A 372 -51.23 39.21 -18.62
N VAL A 373 -51.01 38.27 -19.54
CA VAL A 373 -51.92 37.17 -19.88
C VAL A 373 -51.42 35.91 -19.17
N PHE A 374 -52.27 35.26 -18.36
CA PHE A 374 -52.02 33.95 -17.76
C PHE A 374 -52.78 32.86 -18.56
N PRO A 375 -52.15 31.75 -18.97
CA PRO A 375 -52.86 30.57 -19.46
C PRO A 375 -53.34 29.68 -18.32
N GLY A 376 -54.57 29.18 -18.48
CA GLY A 376 -55.42 28.60 -17.43
C GLY A 376 -55.21 27.11 -17.12
N GLN A 377 -55.74 26.75 -15.95
CA GLN A 377 -56.02 25.39 -15.47
C GLN A 377 -57.23 24.76 -16.19
N PRO A 378 -57.38 23.42 -16.13
CA PRO A 378 -58.40 22.68 -16.89
C PRO A 378 -59.78 22.71 -16.23
N ALA A 379 -60.83 22.76 -17.06
CA ALA A 379 -62.22 22.68 -16.63
C ALA A 379 -62.67 21.21 -16.48
N LEU A 380 -63.18 20.89 -15.29
CA LEU A 380 -64.02 19.73 -15.02
C LEU A 380 -65.41 19.94 -15.64
N SER A 381 -65.99 18.91 -16.25
CA SER A 381 -67.44 18.82 -16.45
C SER A 381 -67.90 17.39 -16.20
N ALA A 382 -68.89 17.30 -15.30
CA ALA A 382 -69.74 16.14 -15.08
C ALA A 382 -71.19 16.57 -15.31
N LYS A 383 -71.92 15.67 -15.96
CA LYS A 383 -73.34 15.66 -16.37
C LYS A 383 -73.71 16.35 -17.67
#